data_AF-A0A286Y2X0-F1
#
_entry.id   AF-A0A286Y2X0-F1
#
_cell.length_a   1.000
_cell.length_b   1.000
_cell.length_c   1.000
_cell.angle_alpha   90.00
_cell.angle_beta   90.00
_cell.angle_gamma   90.00
#
_symmetry.space_group_name_H-M   'P 1'
#
loop_
_entity.id
_entity.type
_entity.pdbx_description
1 polymer ?
#
loop_
_entity_poly.entity_id
_entity_poly.type
_entity_poly.pdbx_seq_one_letter_code
_entity_poly.pdbx_strand_id
1 'polypeptide(L)'
;RADEIEMIMTDLERANQRAEVAQREAETLREQLSSANHSLQLASQIQKAPDVVGSPGLGSPRARASSSLLQFCHFSCLPQEQAIEVLTRSSLEVELAAKEREIAQLVEDVQRLQTSLTKLRENSASQISQLEQQLNAKNSTLKQLEEKLKGQADYEEVKKELNILKSMEFAPSEGTGTQDAAKPLEVLLLEKNRSLQSENAALRISNSDLSGRCAELQVHVTEAMATTTEQRELIARLEQDLSTIQSIQRPDAEGAAEKIPEPIKEATALFYGPVAPASGSLPEGQVDSLLSIISSQRERFRARNQELEAESRLAQHTIQALQGELDSLRADNIKLFEKIKFLQSYPGRGGSSDDTELRYSSQYEERLDPFSSFSKRERQRKYLSLSPWDKATLSMGRLVLSNKVARTISFFYMLFLHCLVFLVLYKLAWSESMERDCTATCAKKFADHLHKFHENDNGAGAGDLWQ
;
A
#
# COMPACT_ATOMS: atom_id res chain seq x y z
N ARG A 1 25.58 -21.35 -25.71
CA ARG A 1 25.56 -20.41 -26.86
C ARG A 1 26.95 -19.95 -27.30
N ALA A 2 27.81 -19.38 -26.44
CA ALA A 2 29.21 -19.12 -26.83
C ALA A 2 29.93 -20.43 -27.21
N ASP A 3 29.79 -21.44 -26.35
CA ASP A 3 30.35 -22.78 -26.56
C ASP A 3 29.77 -23.49 -27.82
N GLU A 4 28.51 -23.20 -28.17
CA GLU A 4 27.88 -23.73 -29.39
C GLU A 4 28.47 -23.09 -30.66
N ILE A 5 28.76 -21.78 -30.62
CA ILE A 5 29.41 -21.07 -31.75
C ILE A 5 30.84 -21.58 -31.91
N GLU A 6 31.56 -21.79 -30.82
CA GLU A 6 32.92 -22.34 -30.83
C GLU A 6 32.95 -23.77 -31.39
N MET A 7 31.99 -24.61 -30.99
CA MET A 7 31.83 -25.95 -31.54
C MET A 7 31.53 -25.93 -33.05
N ILE A 8 30.65 -25.04 -33.52
CA ILE A 8 30.34 -24.92 -34.95
C ILE A 8 31.53 -24.35 -35.75
N MET A 9 32.30 -23.42 -35.17
CA MET A 9 33.54 -22.91 -35.79
C MET A 9 34.58 -24.00 -35.95
N THR A 10 34.81 -24.80 -34.91
CA THR A 10 35.78 -25.90 -34.96
C THR A 10 35.34 -27.01 -35.91
N ASP A 11 34.04 -27.32 -35.99
CA ASP A 11 33.51 -28.26 -36.97
C ASP A 11 33.60 -27.72 -38.41
N LEU A 12 33.41 -26.42 -38.61
CA LEU A 12 33.60 -25.77 -39.91
C LEU A 12 35.08 -25.81 -40.34
N GLU A 13 36.02 -25.52 -39.44
CA GLU A 13 37.46 -25.64 -39.72
C GLU A 13 37.85 -27.07 -40.09
N ARG A 14 37.34 -28.07 -39.35
CA ARG A 14 37.58 -29.49 -39.63
C ARG A 14 36.98 -29.91 -40.98
N ALA A 15 35.77 -29.45 -41.30
CA ALA A 15 35.14 -29.71 -42.59
C ALA A 15 35.92 -29.08 -43.75
N ASN A 16 36.42 -27.86 -43.57
CA ASN A 16 37.21 -27.15 -44.57
C ASN A 16 38.56 -27.85 -44.82
N GLN A 17 39.24 -28.30 -43.76
CA GLN A 17 40.47 -29.10 -43.88
C GLN A 17 40.22 -30.41 -44.65
N ARG A 18 39.10 -31.10 -44.38
CA ARG A 18 38.73 -32.33 -45.13
C ARG A 18 38.46 -32.04 -46.59
N ALA A 19 37.76 -30.95 -46.90
CA ALA A 19 37.51 -30.52 -48.28
C ALA A 19 38.83 -30.22 -49.03
N GLU A 20 39.77 -29.52 -48.39
CA GLU A 20 41.09 -29.26 -48.99
C GLU A 20 41.88 -30.55 -49.25
N VAL A 21 41.88 -31.50 -48.32
CA VAL A 21 42.57 -32.79 -48.51
C VAL A 21 41.95 -33.58 -49.65
N ALA A 22 40.62 -33.67 -49.70
CA ALA A 22 39.91 -34.33 -50.80
C ALA A 22 40.21 -33.65 -52.15
N GLN A 23 40.30 -32.32 -52.18
CA GLN A 23 40.68 -31.59 -53.39
C GLN A 23 42.09 -31.92 -53.85
N ARG A 24 43.07 -31.97 -52.94
CA ARG A 24 44.45 -32.36 -53.27
C ARG A 24 44.51 -33.79 -53.79
N GLU A 25 43.78 -34.74 -53.19
CA GLU A 25 43.67 -36.12 -53.69
C GLU A 25 43.06 -36.20 -55.10
N ALA A 26 42.03 -35.40 -55.39
CA ALA A 26 41.46 -35.35 -56.73
C ALA A 26 42.43 -34.72 -57.76
N GLU A 27 43.21 -33.72 -57.36
CA GLU A 27 44.26 -33.13 -58.21
C GLU A 27 45.36 -34.16 -58.53
N THR A 28 45.83 -34.93 -57.55
CA THR A 28 46.84 -35.98 -57.81
C THR A 28 46.30 -37.10 -58.72
N LEU A 29 45.04 -37.52 -58.53
CA LEU A 29 44.39 -38.49 -59.43
C LEU A 29 44.25 -37.94 -60.85
N ARG A 30 43.95 -36.65 -61.03
CA ARG A 30 43.92 -36.00 -62.35
C ARG A 30 45.29 -35.99 -63.02
N GLU A 31 46.35 -35.68 -62.27
CA GLU A 31 47.72 -35.73 -62.79
C GLU A 31 48.12 -37.15 -63.21
N GLN A 32 47.79 -38.16 -62.39
CA GLN A 32 48.01 -39.57 -62.73
C GLN A 32 47.25 -39.99 -63.99
N LEU A 33 45.98 -39.59 -64.11
CA LEU A 33 45.18 -39.85 -65.30
C LEU A 33 45.76 -39.15 -66.54
N SER A 34 46.22 -37.90 -66.40
CA SER A 34 46.88 -37.15 -67.48
C SER A 34 48.17 -37.82 -67.92
N SER A 35 48.98 -38.31 -66.98
CA SER A 35 50.20 -39.06 -67.27
C SER A 35 49.88 -40.39 -67.98
N ALA A 36 48.89 -41.15 -67.50
CA ALA A 36 48.45 -42.38 -68.15
C ALA A 36 47.91 -42.14 -69.57
N ASN A 37 47.16 -41.05 -69.78
CA ASN A 37 46.70 -40.62 -71.10
C ASN A 37 47.87 -40.29 -72.05
N HIS A 38 48.88 -39.58 -71.55
CA HIS A 38 50.06 -39.25 -72.35
C HIS A 38 50.87 -40.50 -72.73
N SER A 39 51.06 -41.43 -71.80
CA SER A 39 51.71 -42.73 -72.05
C SER A 39 50.96 -43.55 -73.10
N LEU A 40 49.63 -43.63 -73.01
CA LEU A 40 48.79 -44.35 -73.98
C LEU A 40 48.82 -43.69 -75.37
N GLN A 41 48.91 -42.36 -75.42
CA GLN A 41 49.05 -41.61 -76.68
C GLN A 41 50.42 -41.84 -77.33
N LEU A 42 51.50 -41.94 -76.55
CA LEU A 42 52.83 -42.31 -77.04
C LEU A 42 52.86 -43.76 -77.56
N ALA A 43 52.26 -44.70 -76.81
CA ALA A 43 52.14 -46.09 -77.23
C ALA A 43 51.34 -46.24 -78.55
N SER A 44 50.25 -45.49 -78.70
CA SER A 44 49.46 -45.45 -79.95
C SER A 44 50.25 -44.88 -81.14
N GLN A 45 51.12 -43.89 -80.92
CA GLN A 45 52.00 -43.35 -81.98
C GLN A 45 53.08 -44.33 -82.42
N ILE A 46 53.66 -45.10 -81.48
CA ILE A 46 54.63 -46.17 -81.79
C ILE A 46 53.99 -47.24 -82.69
N GLN A 47 52.70 -47.53 -82.50
CA GLN A 47 51.96 -48.49 -83.32
C GLN A 47 51.55 -47.96 -84.72
N LYS A 48 51.66 -46.64 -84.97
CA LYS A 48 51.38 -45.99 -86.26
C LYS A 48 52.63 -45.71 -87.11
N ALA A 49 53.82 -46.11 -86.67
CA ALA A 49 55.03 -45.97 -87.48
C ALA A 49 54.91 -46.80 -88.78
N PRO A 50 55.10 -46.22 -89.98
CA PRO A 50 55.04 -46.96 -91.23
C PRO A 50 56.30 -47.84 -91.38
N ASP A 51 56.10 -49.12 -91.70
CA ASP A 51 57.15 -50.05 -92.14
C ASP A 51 57.86 -49.48 -93.39
N VAL A 52 58.99 -48.80 -93.19
CA VAL A 52 59.89 -48.43 -94.29
C VAL A 52 60.86 -49.58 -94.53
N VAL A 53 60.45 -50.43 -95.48
CA VAL A 53 61.28 -51.40 -96.19
C VAL A 53 62.45 -50.70 -96.90
N GLY A 54 63.68 -51.19 -96.71
CA GLY A 54 64.88 -50.61 -97.34
C GLY A 54 66.17 -51.44 -97.28
N SER A 55 66.17 -52.65 -97.86
CA SER A 55 67.30 -53.29 -98.60
C SER A 55 68.61 -53.73 -97.88
N PRO A 56 69.39 -54.67 -98.50
CA PRO A 56 69.93 -55.83 -97.78
C PRO A 56 71.45 -55.80 -97.53
N GLY A 57 71.90 -56.42 -96.43
CA GLY A 57 73.29 -56.70 -96.13
C GLY A 57 73.43 -58.01 -95.34
N LEU A 58 74.31 -58.89 -95.81
CA LEU A 58 74.56 -60.26 -95.34
C LEU A 58 74.63 -60.42 -93.80
N GLY A 59 73.75 -61.25 -93.25
CA GLY A 59 73.73 -61.63 -91.83
C GLY A 59 73.02 -62.96 -91.58
N SER A 60 73.68 -63.82 -90.80
CA SER A 60 73.43 -65.25 -90.55
C SER A 60 71.98 -65.67 -90.21
N PRO A 61 71.50 -66.88 -90.62
CA PRO A 61 70.12 -67.36 -90.38
C PRO A 61 69.70 -67.45 -88.91
N ARG A 62 70.66 -67.56 -87.97
CA ARG A 62 70.37 -67.74 -86.54
C ARG A 62 69.89 -66.46 -85.84
N ALA A 63 70.26 -65.27 -86.34
CA ALA A 63 69.82 -64.00 -85.78
C ALA A 63 68.38 -63.63 -86.17
N ARG A 64 67.92 -64.10 -87.34
CA ARG A 64 66.58 -63.80 -87.86
C ARG A 64 65.47 -64.53 -87.10
N ALA A 65 65.73 -65.77 -86.65
CA ALA A 65 64.80 -66.53 -85.81
C ALA A 65 64.66 -65.95 -84.41
N SER A 66 65.78 -65.51 -83.79
CA SER A 66 65.76 -64.84 -82.48
C SER A 66 65.06 -63.47 -82.54
N SER A 67 65.28 -62.68 -83.59
CA SER A 67 64.57 -61.42 -83.81
C SER A 67 63.08 -61.62 -84.08
N SER A 68 62.70 -62.65 -84.85
CA SER A 68 61.29 -62.96 -85.13
C SER A 68 60.56 -63.47 -83.89
N LEU A 69 61.21 -64.28 -83.05
CA LEU A 69 60.65 -64.74 -81.77
C LEU A 69 60.54 -63.60 -80.75
N LEU A 70 61.53 -62.70 -80.66
CA LEU A 70 61.44 -61.50 -79.82
C LEU A 70 60.32 -60.58 -80.30
N GLN A 71 60.16 -60.39 -81.61
CA GLN A 71 59.11 -59.56 -82.19
C GLN A 71 57.72 -60.19 -82.04
N PHE A 72 57.60 -61.52 -82.14
CA PHE A 72 56.35 -62.25 -81.91
C PHE A 72 55.96 -62.32 -80.43
N CYS A 73 56.94 -62.47 -79.52
CA CYS A 73 56.73 -62.34 -78.08
C CYS A 73 56.31 -60.92 -77.70
N HIS A 74 56.93 -59.89 -78.26
CA HIS A 74 56.56 -58.50 -78.03
C HIS A 74 55.13 -58.22 -78.55
N PHE A 75 54.79 -58.71 -79.75
CA PHE A 75 53.45 -58.55 -80.34
C PHE A 75 52.34 -59.33 -79.61
N SER A 76 52.67 -60.45 -78.96
CA SER A 76 51.69 -61.25 -78.20
C SER A 76 51.50 -60.76 -76.76
N CYS A 77 52.46 -60.05 -76.17
CA CYS A 77 52.38 -59.49 -74.81
C CYS A 77 51.73 -58.09 -74.78
N LEU A 78 51.89 -57.31 -75.87
CA LEU A 78 51.34 -55.97 -76.05
C LEU A 78 49.82 -55.83 -75.81
N PRO A 79 48.93 -56.74 -76.27
CA PRO A 79 47.49 -56.60 -76.08
C PRO A 79 47.06 -56.76 -74.62
N GLN A 80 47.78 -57.58 -73.85
CA GLN A 80 47.45 -57.85 -72.46
C GLN A 80 47.89 -56.71 -71.55
N GLU A 81 49.05 -56.09 -71.81
CA GLU A 81 49.50 -54.87 -71.11
C GLU A 81 48.57 -53.68 -71.41
N GLN A 82 48.20 -53.45 -72.67
CA GLN A 82 47.25 -52.39 -73.04
C GLN A 82 45.86 -52.58 -72.40
N ALA A 83 45.37 -53.82 -72.29
CA ALA A 83 44.09 -54.10 -71.63
C ALA A 83 44.13 -53.81 -70.11
N ILE A 84 45.25 -54.11 -69.44
CA ILE A 84 45.44 -53.80 -68.01
C ILE A 84 45.51 -52.28 -67.78
N GLU A 85 46.18 -51.55 -68.67
CA GLU A 85 46.23 -50.08 -68.64
C GLU A 85 44.85 -49.43 -68.86
N VAL A 86 44.03 -49.97 -69.76
CA VAL A 86 42.66 -49.47 -69.99
C VAL A 86 41.73 -49.76 -68.79
N LEU A 87 41.85 -50.93 -68.16
CA LEU A 87 41.08 -51.27 -66.96
C LEU A 87 41.47 -50.40 -65.75
N THR A 88 42.77 -50.19 -65.54
CA THR A 88 43.27 -49.31 -64.47
C THR A 88 42.85 -47.86 -64.69
N ARG A 89 42.88 -47.37 -65.93
CA ARG A 89 42.33 -46.06 -66.30
C ARG A 89 40.82 -45.95 -66.01
N SER A 90 40.02 -46.92 -66.44
CA SER A 90 38.57 -46.91 -66.20
C SER A 90 38.26 -46.93 -64.70
N SER A 91 39.06 -47.63 -63.89
CA SER A 91 38.94 -47.63 -62.43
C SER A 91 39.25 -46.24 -61.84
N LEU A 92 40.34 -45.61 -62.30
CA LEU A 92 40.73 -44.26 -61.86
C LEU A 92 39.72 -43.18 -62.26
N GLU A 93 39.09 -43.28 -63.43
CA GLU A 93 38.03 -42.36 -63.87
C GLU A 93 36.77 -42.45 -63.00
N VAL A 94 36.38 -43.67 -62.59
CA VAL A 94 35.24 -43.88 -61.69
C VAL A 94 35.55 -43.36 -60.28
N GLU A 95 36.76 -43.59 -59.78
CA GLU A 95 37.20 -43.10 -58.48
C GLU A 95 37.31 -41.57 -58.45
N LEU A 96 37.86 -40.96 -59.51
CA LEU A 96 37.88 -39.51 -59.67
C LEU A 96 36.47 -38.93 -59.68
N ALA A 97 35.54 -39.52 -60.45
CA ALA A 97 34.15 -39.08 -60.49
C ALA A 97 33.44 -39.25 -59.13
N ALA A 98 33.82 -40.25 -58.33
CA ALA A 98 33.33 -40.41 -56.97
C ALA A 98 33.87 -39.33 -56.03
N LYS A 99 35.18 -39.03 -56.12
CA LYS A 99 35.82 -37.97 -55.34
C LYS A 99 35.33 -36.57 -55.73
N GLU A 100 35.05 -36.31 -57.00
CA GLU A 100 34.45 -35.05 -57.45
C GLU A 100 33.04 -34.83 -56.88
N ARG A 101 32.23 -35.90 -56.76
CA ARG A 101 30.93 -35.84 -56.09
C ARG A 101 31.08 -35.59 -54.58
N GLU A 102 32.05 -36.25 -53.94
CA GLU A 102 32.35 -36.04 -52.51
C GLU A 102 32.78 -34.59 -52.24
N ILE A 103 33.65 -34.02 -53.08
CA ILE A 103 34.06 -32.61 -52.98
C ILE A 103 32.86 -31.68 -53.15
N ALA A 104 32.00 -31.91 -54.16
CA ALA A 104 30.82 -31.08 -54.37
C ALA A 104 29.89 -31.08 -53.14
N GLN A 105 29.68 -32.24 -52.52
CA GLN A 105 28.90 -32.36 -51.30
C GLN A 105 29.56 -31.66 -50.11
N LEU A 106 30.87 -31.82 -49.92
CA LEU A 106 31.62 -31.13 -48.84
C LEU A 106 31.57 -29.61 -49.00
N VAL A 107 31.65 -29.10 -50.23
CA VAL A 107 31.53 -27.66 -50.51
C VAL A 107 30.14 -27.14 -50.16
N GLU A 108 29.07 -27.87 -50.51
CA GLU A 108 27.70 -27.51 -50.14
C GLU A 108 27.51 -27.52 -48.61
N ASP A 109 28.05 -28.52 -47.92
CA ASP A 109 27.99 -28.62 -46.46
C ASP A 109 28.75 -27.47 -45.78
N VAL A 110 29.95 -27.12 -46.28
CA VAL A 110 30.72 -25.95 -45.80
C VAL A 110 29.91 -24.67 -46.00
N GLN A 111 29.31 -24.47 -47.18
CA GLN A 111 28.50 -23.28 -47.44
C GLN A 111 27.26 -23.22 -46.55
N ARG A 112 26.58 -24.36 -46.33
CA ARG A 112 25.44 -24.46 -45.40
C ARG A 112 25.86 -24.12 -43.96
N LEU A 113 26.98 -24.68 -43.48
CA LEU A 113 27.50 -24.38 -42.14
C LEU A 113 27.91 -22.90 -42.00
N GLN A 114 28.52 -22.30 -43.02
CA GLN A 114 28.84 -20.87 -43.04
C GLN A 114 27.58 -19.99 -42.94
N THR A 115 26.52 -20.31 -43.68
CA THR A 115 25.24 -19.57 -43.58
C THR A 115 24.56 -19.75 -42.21
N SER A 116 24.67 -20.93 -41.60
CA SER A 116 24.15 -21.17 -40.25
C SER A 116 24.91 -20.37 -39.20
N LEU A 117 26.24 -20.36 -39.30
CA LEU A 117 27.12 -19.63 -38.39
C LEU A 117 26.93 -18.11 -38.47
N THR A 118 26.79 -17.57 -39.69
CA THR A 118 26.49 -16.14 -39.89
C THR A 118 25.15 -15.75 -39.29
N LYS A 119 24.09 -16.52 -39.56
CA LYS A 119 22.76 -16.33 -38.93
C LYS A 119 22.83 -16.39 -37.40
N LEU A 120 23.57 -17.34 -36.84
CA LEU A 120 23.71 -17.46 -35.39
C LEU A 120 24.46 -16.26 -34.79
N ARG A 121 25.52 -15.80 -35.47
CA ARG A 121 26.26 -14.58 -35.09
C ARG A 121 25.35 -13.35 -35.13
N GLU A 122 24.61 -13.12 -36.21
CA GLU A 122 23.67 -12.00 -36.33
C GLU A 122 22.56 -12.04 -35.27
N ASN A 123 21.96 -13.21 -35.06
CA ASN A 123 20.95 -13.41 -34.00
C ASN A 123 21.52 -13.08 -32.62
N SER A 124 22.72 -13.58 -32.31
CA SER A 124 23.38 -13.31 -31.03
C SER A 124 23.71 -11.82 -30.86
N ALA A 125 24.22 -11.16 -31.90
CA ALA A 125 24.54 -9.73 -31.88
C ALA A 125 23.28 -8.87 -31.69
N SER A 126 22.19 -9.21 -32.37
CA SER A 126 20.90 -8.52 -32.21
C SER A 126 20.34 -8.68 -30.79
N GLN A 127 20.46 -9.87 -30.20
CA GLN A 127 20.02 -10.13 -28.83
C GLN A 127 20.90 -9.38 -27.80
N ILE A 128 22.21 -9.32 -28.01
CA ILE A 128 23.12 -8.54 -27.17
C ILE A 128 22.72 -7.07 -27.21
N SER A 129 22.53 -6.50 -28.41
CA SER A 129 22.12 -5.10 -28.57
C SER A 129 20.77 -4.80 -27.90
N GLN A 130 19.79 -5.70 -28.01
CA GLN A 130 18.51 -5.57 -27.32
C GLN A 130 18.65 -5.58 -25.80
N LEU A 131 19.44 -6.51 -25.26
CA LEU A 131 19.69 -6.60 -23.81
C LEU A 131 20.45 -5.37 -23.29
N GLU A 132 21.44 -4.88 -24.04
CA GLU A 132 22.18 -3.65 -23.72
C GLU A 132 21.25 -2.42 -23.72
N GLN A 133 20.36 -2.31 -24.71
CA GLN A 133 19.38 -1.23 -24.75
C GLN A 133 18.41 -1.31 -23.56
N GLN A 134 17.93 -2.49 -23.20
CA GLN A 134 17.08 -2.69 -22.03
C GLN A 134 17.80 -2.35 -20.73
N LEU A 135 19.07 -2.76 -20.60
CA LEU A 135 19.90 -2.46 -19.44
C LEU A 135 20.13 -0.96 -19.30
N ASN A 136 20.41 -0.26 -20.40
CA ASN A 136 20.55 1.20 -20.42
C ASN A 136 19.23 1.90 -20.07
N ALA A 137 18.10 1.45 -20.61
CA ALA A 137 16.79 1.97 -20.26
C ALA A 137 16.49 1.79 -18.76
N LYS A 138 16.70 0.58 -18.21
CA LYS A 138 16.51 0.30 -16.79
C LYS A 138 17.43 1.13 -15.90
N ASN A 139 18.71 1.26 -16.26
CA ASN A 139 19.66 2.13 -15.54
C ASN A 139 19.22 3.60 -15.56
N SER A 140 18.67 4.09 -16.68
CA SER A 140 18.14 5.46 -16.74
C SER A 140 16.94 5.66 -15.80
N THR A 141 16.03 4.68 -15.73
CA THR A 141 14.88 4.74 -14.81
C THR A 141 15.30 4.63 -13.34
N LEU A 142 16.32 3.82 -13.04
CA LEU A 142 16.89 3.74 -11.69
C LEU A 142 17.47 5.08 -11.27
N LYS A 143 18.28 5.73 -12.12
CA LYS A 143 18.82 7.07 -11.84
C LYS A 143 17.72 8.10 -11.59
N GLN A 144 16.64 8.08 -12.39
CA GLN A 144 15.50 8.98 -12.17
C GLN A 144 14.78 8.71 -10.84
N LEU A 145 14.62 7.45 -10.45
CA LEU A 145 14.01 7.09 -9.18
C LEU A 145 14.92 7.44 -8.00
N GLU A 146 16.23 7.25 -8.12
CA GLU A 146 17.22 7.67 -7.13
C GLU A 146 17.21 9.20 -6.95
N GLU A 147 17.12 9.96 -8.03
CA GLU A 147 17.03 11.42 -7.99
C GLU A 147 15.72 11.88 -7.32
N LYS A 148 14.59 11.25 -7.65
CA LYS A 148 13.31 11.51 -6.97
C LYS A 148 13.36 11.17 -5.48
N LEU A 149 13.97 10.05 -5.11
CA LEU A 149 14.13 9.64 -3.72
C LEU A 149 15.01 10.63 -2.96
N LYS A 150 16.10 11.09 -3.57
CA LYS A 150 16.98 12.12 -3.00
C LYS A 150 16.27 13.47 -2.86
N GLY A 151 15.43 13.83 -3.84
CA GLY A 151 14.57 15.00 -3.77
C GLY A 151 13.48 14.93 -2.70
N GLN A 152 13.22 13.74 -2.13
CA GLN A 152 12.31 13.51 -1.00
C GLN A 152 13.04 13.29 0.33
N ALA A 153 14.35 13.54 0.40
CA ALA A 153 15.15 13.28 1.59
C ALA A 153 14.72 14.12 2.81
N ASP A 154 14.11 15.28 2.58
CA ASP A 154 13.59 16.22 3.57
C ASP A 154 12.20 15.86 4.11
N TYR A 155 11.52 14.84 3.55
CA TYR A 155 10.17 14.47 3.95
C TYR A 155 10.04 14.15 5.45
N GLU A 156 11.01 13.44 6.04
CA GLU A 156 10.98 13.13 7.48
C GLU A 156 11.28 14.35 8.35
N GLU A 157 12.02 15.34 7.85
CA GLU A 157 12.25 16.60 8.56
C GLU A 157 10.99 17.46 8.56
N VAL A 158 10.38 17.66 7.37
CA VAL A 158 9.11 18.37 7.21
C VAL A 158 8.00 17.70 8.04
N LYS A 159 7.95 16.37 8.08
CA LYS A 159 6.99 15.62 8.89
C LYS A 159 7.22 15.80 10.39
N LYS A 160 8.47 15.88 10.85
CA LYS A 160 8.79 16.19 12.26
C LYS A 160 8.37 17.61 12.60
N GLU A 161 8.73 18.58 11.78
CA GLU A 161 8.32 19.99 11.96
C GLU A 161 6.80 20.11 12.00
N LEU A 162 6.10 19.45 11.08
CA LEU A 162 4.63 19.42 11.05
C LEU A 162 4.05 18.77 12.31
N ASN A 163 4.67 17.71 12.83
CA ASN A 163 4.22 17.06 14.05
C ASN A 163 4.50 17.91 15.31
N ILE A 164 5.61 18.67 15.33
CA ILE A 164 5.93 19.64 16.37
C ILE A 164 4.93 20.81 16.33
N LEU A 165 4.63 21.34 15.15
CA LEU A 165 3.58 22.34 14.96
C LEU A 165 2.22 21.82 15.42
N LYS A 166 1.88 20.57 15.04
CA LYS A 166 0.66 19.90 15.50
C LYS A 166 0.63 19.76 17.02
N SER A 167 1.74 19.39 17.67
CA SER A 167 1.76 19.23 19.13
C SER A 167 1.78 20.57 19.87
N MET A 168 2.34 21.63 19.30
CA MET A 168 2.35 22.98 19.87
C MET A 168 1.00 23.69 19.73
N GLU A 169 0.34 23.58 18.57
CA GLU A 169 -0.93 24.23 18.26
C GLU A 169 -2.14 23.46 18.83
N PHE A 170 -2.02 22.14 18.96
CA PHE A 170 -3.05 21.26 19.52
C PHE A 170 -2.62 20.58 20.82
N ALA A 171 -1.71 21.19 21.58
CA ALA A 171 -1.43 20.76 22.95
C ALA A 171 -2.77 20.71 23.71
N PRO A 172 -3.19 19.54 24.23
CA PRO A 172 -4.43 19.45 24.98
C PRO A 172 -4.20 20.22 26.28
N SER A 173 -4.90 21.34 26.43
CA SER A 173 -5.15 21.89 27.77
C SER A 173 -5.75 20.74 28.57
N GLU A 174 -5.06 20.39 29.66
CA GLU A 174 -5.19 19.17 30.44
C GLU A 174 -6.52 18.41 30.30
N GLY A 175 -6.45 17.17 29.81
CA GLY A 175 -7.60 16.27 29.82
C GLY A 175 -7.47 15.10 28.85
N THR A 176 -7.09 13.94 29.38
CA THR A 176 -7.34 12.60 28.83
C THR A 176 -6.61 12.17 27.54
N GLY A 177 -5.55 11.37 27.74
CA GLY A 177 -5.43 10.04 27.15
C GLY A 177 -5.35 9.89 25.62
N THR A 178 -4.12 9.90 25.10
CA THR A 178 -3.60 8.91 24.13
C THR A 178 -4.58 8.30 23.12
N GLN A 179 -5.01 9.06 22.09
CA GLN A 179 -5.04 8.62 20.67
C GLN A 179 -5.52 9.65 19.62
N ASP A 180 -5.52 10.95 19.88
CA ASP A 180 -6.01 11.95 18.90
C ASP A 180 -5.00 12.35 17.80
N ALA A 181 -3.97 11.53 17.56
CA ALA A 181 -3.10 11.72 16.39
C ALA A 181 -3.81 11.50 15.04
N ALA A 182 -5.02 10.92 15.05
CA ALA A 182 -5.77 10.50 13.85
C ALA A 182 -6.72 11.57 13.26
N LYS A 183 -6.96 12.70 13.93
CA LYS A 183 -7.73 13.79 13.31
C LYS A 183 -6.83 14.50 12.28
N PRO A 184 -7.29 14.66 11.02
CA PRO A 184 -6.57 15.44 10.01
C PRO A 184 -6.33 16.85 10.53
N LEU A 185 -5.17 17.43 10.18
CA LEU A 185 -4.79 18.78 10.61
C LEU A 185 -5.88 19.81 10.29
N GLU A 186 -6.51 19.66 9.13
CA GLU A 186 -7.64 20.47 8.68
C GLU A 186 -8.83 20.43 9.65
N VAL A 187 -9.17 19.25 10.20
CA VAL A 187 -10.28 19.11 11.16
C VAL A 187 -9.96 19.79 12.48
N LEU A 188 -8.73 19.65 12.97
CA LEU A 188 -8.29 20.27 14.21
C LEU A 188 -8.22 21.80 14.07
N LEU A 189 -7.71 22.30 12.93
CA LEU A 189 -7.71 23.73 12.61
C LEU A 189 -9.12 24.29 12.51
N LEU A 190 -10.05 23.58 11.87
CA LEU A 190 -11.45 23.97 11.79
C LEU A 190 -12.12 24.00 13.17
N GLU A 191 -11.85 23.01 14.03
CA GLU A 191 -12.39 22.95 15.39
C GLU A 191 -11.88 24.11 16.25
N LYS A 192 -10.58 24.45 16.15
CA LYS A 192 -10.01 25.63 16.80
C LYS A 192 -10.53 26.94 16.22
N ASN A 193 -10.66 27.06 14.90
CA ASN A 193 -11.24 28.25 14.27
C ASN A 193 -12.69 28.46 14.75
N ARG A 194 -13.48 27.39 14.82
CA ARG A 194 -14.84 27.42 15.37
C ARG A 194 -14.86 27.82 16.84
N SER A 195 -13.93 27.28 17.65
CA SER A 195 -13.78 27.65 19.06
C SER A 195 -13.45 29.14 19.23
N LEU A 196 -12.46 29.65 18.50
CA LEU A 196 -12.07 31.06 18.52
C LEU A 196 -13.18 31.98 18.01
N GLN A 197 -13.96 31.55 17.02
CA GLN A 197 -15.15 32.28 16.56
C GLN A 197 -16.21 32.34 17.67
N SER A 198 -16.45 31.24 18.38
CA SER A 198 -17.42 31.20 19.49
C SER A 198 -16.98 32.09 20.66
N GLU A 199 -15.69 32.08 21.00
CA GLU A 199 -15.11 32.94 22.04
C GLU A 199 -15.16 34.41 21.63
N ASN A 200 -14.84 34.74 20.37
CA ASN A 200 -15.00 36.09 19.85
C ASN A 200 -16.45 36.57 19.89
N ALA A 201 -17.41 35.70 19.57
CA ALA A 201 -18.82 36.04 19.67
C ALA A 201 -19.25 36.31 21.12
N ALA A 202 -18.81 35.46 22.07
CA ALA A 202 -19.08 35.65 23.49
C ALA A 202 -18.45 36.96 24.03
N LEU A 203 -17.20 37.24 23.67
CA LEU A 203 -16.52 38.49 24.05
C LEU A 203 -17.21 39.72 23.45
N ARG A 204 -17.72 39.64 22.22
CA ARG A 204 -18.50 40.72 21.60
C ARG A 204 -19.80 41.00 22.34
N ILE A 205 -20.52 39.96 22.76
CA ILE A 205 -21.74 40.10 23.57
C ILE A 205 -21.40 40.74 24.92
N SER A 206 -20.39 40.22 25.63
CA SER A 206 -19.98 40.78 26.92
C SER A 206 -19.52 42.24 26.83
N ASN A 207 -18.82 42.62 25.76
CA ASN A 207 -18.41 44.00 25.54
C ASN A 207 -19.63 44.90 25.24
N SER A 208 -20.59 44.42 24.46
CA SER A 208 -21.87 45.12 24.24
C SER A 208 -22.64 45.31 25.55
N ASP A 209 -22.72 44.29 26.40
CA ASP A 209 -23.41 44.36 27.70
C ASP A 209 -22.72 45.33 28.66
N LEU A 210 -21.37 45.26 28.75
CA LEU A 210 -20.59 46.19 29.55
C LEU A 210 -20.73 47.62 29.05
N SER A 211 -20.70 47.85 27.74
CA SER A 211 -20.93 49.15 27.14
C SER A 211 -22.34 49.67 27.44
N GLY A 212 -23.36 48.79 27.42
CA GLY A 212 -24.73 49.11 27.80
C GLY A 212 -24.83 49.54 29.27
N ARG A 213 -24.21 48.79 30.17
CA ARG A 213 -24.15 49.13 31.60
C ARG A 213 -23.41 50.44 31.85
N CYS A 214 -22.33 50.72 31.12
CA CYS A 214 -21.65 52.01 31.21
C CYS A 214 -22.54 53.17 30.75
N ALA A 215 -23.32 52.99 29.68
CA ALA A 215 -24.27 54.00 29.21
C ALA A 215 -25.40 54.23 30.22
N GLU A 216 -25.95 53.16 30.81
CA GLU A 216 -26.98 53.26 31.86
C GLU A 216 -26.45 53.96 33.11
N LEU A 217 -25.24 53.59 33.56
CA LEU A 217 -24.59 54.27 34.70
C LEU A 217 -24.36 55.76 34.39
N GLN A 218 -23.96 56.09 33.16
CA GLN A 218 -23.79 57.48 32.72
C GLN A 218 -25.11 58.26 32.80
N VAL A 219 -26.24 57.65 32.38
CA VAL A 219 -27.57 58.27 32.50
C VAL A 219 -27.91 58.54 33.98
N HIS A 220 -27.73 57.56 34.86
CA HIS A 220 -27.98 57.75 36.29
C HIS A 220 -27.10 58.85 36.91
N VAL A 221 -25.83 58.95 36.52
CA VAL A 221 -24.95 60.03 36.96
C VAL A 221 -25.48 61.38 36.49
N THR A 222 -25.91 61.51 35.23
CA THR A 222 -26.47 62.76 34.72
C THR A 222 -27.77 63.15 35.41
N GLU A 223 -28.64 62.18 35.71
CA GLU A 223 -29.89 62.39 36.45
C GLU A 223 -29.62 62.81 37.90
N ALA A 224 -28.69 62.15 38.59
CA ALA A 224 -28.28 62.52 39.94
C ALA A 224 -27.63 63.91 39.99
N MET A 225 -26.86 64.28 38.95
CA MET A 225 -26.32 65.64 38.82
C MET A 225 -27.45 66.67 38.63
N ALA A 226 -28.45 66.37 37.79
CA ALA A 226 -29.59 67.26 37.56
C ALA A 226 -30.42 67.48 38.84
N THR A 227 -30.70 66.42 39.60
CA THR A 227 -31.41 66.54 40.89
C THR A 227 -30.58 67.31 41.92
N THR A 228 -29.25 67.13 41.93
CA THR A 228 -28.36 67.93 42.79
C THR A 228 -28.38 69.41 42.42
N THR A 229 -28.46 69.75 41.13
CA THR A 229 -28.58 71.15 40.68
C THR A 229 -29.92 71.74 41.07
N GLU A 230 -31.02 70.99 40.89
CA GLU A 230 -32.37 71.44 41.27
C GLU A 230 -32.47 71.66 42.79
N GLN A 231 -31.92 70.75 43.60
CA GLN A 231 -31.83 70.91 45.04
C GLN A 231 -31.01 72.15 45.44
N ARG A 232 -29.87 72.42 44.79
CA ARG A 232 -29.08 73.63 45.06
C ARG A 232 -29.86 74.91 44.74
N GLU A 233 -30.57 74.94 43.62
CA GLU A 233 -31.40 76.10 43.28
C GLU A 233 -32.54 76.30 44.28
N LEU A 234 -33.20 75.22 44.71
CA LEU A 234 -34.25 75.29 45.72
C LEU A 234 -33.72 75.79 47.06
N ILE A 235 -32.55 75.28 47.51
CA ILE A 235 -31.88 75.76 48.73
C ILE A 235 -31.57 77.26 48.60
N ALA A 236 -30.99 77.70 47.48
CA ALA A 236 -30.68 79.11 47.28
C ALA A 236 -31.94 80.01 47.32
N ARG A 237 -33.06 79.55 46.75
CA ARG A 237 -34.35 80.25 46.84
C ARG A 237 -34.85 80.30 48.28
N LEU A 238 -34.80 79.19 49.01
CA LEU A 238 -35.20 79.14 50.42
C LEU A 238 -34.30 80.03 51.30
N GLU A 239 -32.99 80.07 51.06
CA GLU A 239 -32.06 80.96 51.75
C GLU A 239 -32.39 82.44 51.45
N GLN A 240 -32.74 82.77 50.20
CA GLN A 240 -33.18 84.11 49.83
C GLN A 240 -34.50 84.48 50.52
N ASP A 241 -35.49 83.59 50.51
CA ASP A 241 -36.79 83.80 51.16
C ASP A 241 -36.63 83.94 52.68
N LEU A 242 -35.81 83.11 53.31
CA LEU A 242 -35.47 83.20 54.73
C LEU A 242 -34.72 84.50 55.05
N SER A 243 -33.78 84.93 54.22
CA SER A 243 -33.09 86.21 54.40
C SER A 243 -34.06 87.39 54.31
N THR A 244 -35.06 87.29 53.44
CA THR A 244 -36.14 88.29 53.30
C THR A 244 -37.01 88.30 54.55
N ILE A 245 -37.41 87.14 55.07
CA ILE A 245 -38.18 87.03 56.32
C ILE A 245 -37.38 87.52 57.53
N GLN A 246 -36.10 87.16 57.65
CA GLN A 246 -35.20 87.61 58.72
C GLN A 246 -34.95 89.13 58.66
N SER A 247 -35.00 89.73 57.46
CA SER A 247 -34.97 91.19 57.31
C SER A 247 -36.27 91.89 57.71
N ILE A 248 -37.41 91.17 57.69
CA ILE A 248 -38.74 91.67 58.05
C ILE A 248 -39.05 91.45 59.55
N GLN A 249 -38.46 90.43 60.18
CA GLN A 249 -38.57 90.14 61.62
C GLN A 249 -37.23 90.29 62.32
N ARG A 250 -36.94 91.52 62.75
CA ARG A 250 -36.06 91.78 63.89
C ARG A 250 -36.68 92.88 64.76
N PRO A 251 -37.16 92.51 65.95
CA PRO A 251 -36.45 92.94 67.14
C PRO A 251 -35.90 91.75 67.91
N ASP A 252 -34.78 92.01 68.58
CA ASP A 252 -33.88 91.04 69.22
C ASP A 252 -34.54 90.19 70.31
N ALA A 253 -34.16 88.91 70.40
CA ALA A 253 -34.17 88.15 71.64
C ALA A 253 -33.37 86.84 71.53
N GLU A 254 -32.53 86.59 72.52
CA GLU A 254 -31.90 85.33 72.87
C GLU A 254 -32.92 84.19 73.07
N GLY A 255 -32.46 82.93 72.93
CA GLY A 255 -33.00 81.84 73.76
C GLY A 255 -33.29 80.50 73.09
N ALA A 256 -32.57 79.49 73.58
CA ALA A 256 -33.06 78.16 73.98
C ALA A 256 -33.61 77.14 72.94
N ALA A 257 -32.84 76.05 72.82
CA ALA A 257 -33.20 74.64 73.02
C ALA A 257 -34.52 74.05 72.46
N GLU A 258 -34.42 72.96 71.70
CA GLU A 258 -35.40 71.84 71.63
C GLU A 258 -34.76 70.67 70.85
N LYS A 259 -34.32 69.56 71.47
CA LYS A 259 -35.07 68.34 71.83
C LYS A 259 -36.17 67.94 70.83
N ILE A 260 -35.85 66.97 69.97
CA ILE A 260 -36.82 66.19 69.18
C ILE A 260 -36.70 64.70 69.59
N PRO A 261 -37.80 64.06 70.07
CA PRO A 261 -37.87 62.66 70.54
C PRO A 261 -37.75 61.53 69.50
N GLU A 262 -37.37 60.34 69.99
CA GLU A 262 -37.32 59.03 69.30
C GLU A 262 -38.71 58.37 69.19
N PRO A 263 -39.24 58.13 67.98
CA PRO A 263 -40.14 56.97 67.79
C PRO A 263 -40.02 56.27 66.42
N ILE A 264 -38.83 56.11 65.84
CA ILE A 264 -38.65 55.45 64.51
C ILE A 264 -37.98 54.06 64.60
N LYS A 265 -37.69 53.54 65.80
CA LYS A 265 -36.99 52.25 65.96
C LYS A 265 -37.89 51.01 66.08
N GLU A 266 -39.22 51.14 66.13
CA GLU A 266 -40.11 50.00 66.39
C GLU A 266 -40.68 49.27 65.16
N ALA A 267 -40.49 49.78 63.94
CA ALA A 267 -41.10 49.16 62.75
C ALA A 267 -40.27 48.02 62.10
N THR A 268 -39.07 47.70 62.61
CA THR A 268 -38.16 46.72 61.96
C THR A 268 -38.07 45.37 62.69
N ALA A 269 -38.79 45.18 63.81
CA ALA A 269 -38.64 44.01 64.68
C ALA A 269 -39.70 42.90 64.49
N LEU A 270 -40.37 42.81 63.32
CA LEU A 270 -41.42 41.80 63.07
C LEU A 270 -41.09 40.74 62.00
N PHE A 271 -39.83 40.61 61.54
CA PHE A 271 -39.49 39.64 60.48
C PHE A 271 -38.74 38.37 60.94
N TYR A 272 -38.38 38.23 62.22
CA TYR A 272 -37.74 36.99 62.73
C TYR A 272 -38.23 36.64 64.14
N GLY A 273 -39.35 35.90 64.21
CA GLY A 273 -39.84 35.24 65.42
C GLY A 273 -39.75 33.71 65.28
N PRO A 274 -39.24 32.95 66.28
CA PRO A 274 -39.09 31.50 66.20
C PRO A 274 -40.40 30.72 66.31
N VAL A 275 -40.41 29.54 65.71
CA VAL A 275 -41.47 28.53 65.69
C VAL A 275 -41.89 28.11 67.11
N ALA A 276 -43.15 28.32 67.48
CA ALA A 276 -43.81 27.72 68.63
C ALA A 276 -44.68 26.52 68.19
N PRO A 277 -44.85 25.47 69.02
CA PRO A 277 -45.62 24.29 68.65
C PRO A 277 -47.12 24.59 68.75
N ALA A 278 -47.85 24.35 67.66
CA ALA A 278 -49.30 24.52 67.61
C ALA A 278 -50.01 23.27 68.15
N SER A 279 -50.52 23.38 69.37
CA SER A 279 -51.69 22.62 69.82
C SER A 279 -52.80 23.62 70.15
N GLY A 280 -53.64 23.89 69.17
CA GLY A 280 -54.84 24.71 69.29
C GLY A 280 -55.66 24.54 68.03
N SER A 281 -56.89 24.05 68.17
CA SER A 281 -57.87 23.93 67.09
C SER A 281 -58.07 25.30 66.43
N LEU A 282 -57.67 25.42 65.16
CA LEU A 282 -57.90 26.61 64.36
C LEU A 282 -59.42 26.76 64.10
N PRO A 283 -59.98 27.98 64.23
CA PRO A 283 -61.38 28.23 63.93
C PRO A 283 -61.69 27.88 62.46
N GLU A 284 -62.78 27.16 62.19
CA GLU A 284 -63.15 26.60 60.87
C GLU A 284 -62.99 27.61 59.72
N GLY A 285 -63.35 28.89 59.92
CA GLY A 285 -63.24 29.93 58.90
C GLY A 285 -61.81 30.29 58.46
N GLN A 286 -60.78 30.06 59.29
CA GLN A 286 -59.38 30.28 58.90
C GLN A 286 -58.84 29.11 58.06
N VAL A 287 -59.31 27.90 58.35
CA VAL A 287 -59.00 26.70 57.57
C VAL A 287 -59.65 26.80 56.19
N ASP A 288 -60.90 27.27 56.11
CA ASP A 288 -61.60 27.50 54.83
C ASP A 288 -60.92 28.57 53.97
N SER A 289 -60.41 29.65 54.59
CA SER A 289 -59.60 30.66 53.86
C SER A 289 -58.28 30.10 53.35
N LEU A 290 -57.56 29.31 54.16
CA LEU A 290 -56.31 28.67 53.72
C LEU A 290 -56.56 27.64 52.62
N LEU A 291 -57.63 26.84 52.71
CA LEU A 291 -58.04 25.90 51.68
C LEU A 291 -58.46 26.62 50.39
N SER A 292 -59.15 27.76 50.49
CA SER A 292 -59.48 28.62 49.35
C SER A 292 -58.22 29.15 48.65
N ILE A 293 -57.25 29.68 49.40
CA ILE A 293 -55.98 30.17 48.85
C ILE A 293 -55.22 29.02 48.18
N ILE A 294 -55.06 27.88 48.84
CA ILE A 294 -54.35 26.71 48.30
C ILE A 294 -55.06 26.16 47.05
N SER A 295 -56.40 26.12 47.05
CA SER A 295 -57.16 25.69 45.88
C SER A 295 -56.97 26.64 44.68
N SER A 296 -56.94 27.95 44.93
CA SER A 296 -56.68 28.97 43.90
C SER A 296 -55.25 28.89 43.36
N GLN A 297 -54.25 28.64 44.23
CA GLN A 297 -52.86 28.44 43.83
C GLN A 297 -52.72 27.17 43.00
N ARG A 298 -53.33 26.06 43.44
CA ARG A 298 -53.35 24.79 42.69
C ARG A 298 -53.96 24.96 41.31
N GLU A 299 -55.06 25.73 41.20
CA GLU A 299 -55.71 25.97 39.91
C GLU A 299 -54.85 26.83 38.98
N ARG A 300 -54.17 27.86 39.51
CA ARG A 300 -53.20 28.66 38.74
C ARG A 300 -52.01 27.82 38.25
N PHE A 301 -51.47 26.95 39.11
CA PHE A 301 -50.38 26.04 38.71
C PHE A 301 -50.85 25.02 37.67
N ARG A 302 -52.07 24.48 37.82
CA ARG A 302 -52.65 23.58 36.82
C ARG A 302 -52.83 24.28 35.47
N ALA A 303 -53.36 25.51 35.45
CA ALA A 303 -53.52 26.30 34.23
C ALA A 303 -52.17 26.59 33.56
N ARG A 304 -51.17 27.03 34.33
CA ARG A 304 -49.81 27.27 33.80
C ARG A 304 -49.14 25.99 33.28
N ASN A 305 -49.37 24.86 33.93
CA ASN A 305 -48.82 23.58 33.47
C ASN A 305 -49.49 23.12 32.16
N GLN A 306 -50.80 23.32 32.02
CA GLN A 306 -51.51 23.06 30.76
C GLN A 306 -51.03 23.97 29.62
N GLU A 307 -50.76 25.25 29.90
CA GLU A 307 -50.19 26.20 28.94
C GLU A 307 -48.79 25.77 28.50
N LEU A 308 -47.90 25.43 29.44
CA LEU A 308 -46.55 24.92 29.14
C LEU A 308 -46.59 23.60 28.37
N GLU A 309 -47.51 22.69 28.67
CA GLU A 309 -47.71 21.47 27.89
C GLU A 309 -48.17 21.78 26.46
N ALA A 310 -49.04 22.78 26.27
CA ALA A 310 -49.50 23.21 24.96
C ALA A 310 -48.38 23.86 24.14
N GLU A 311 -47.58 24.74 24.76
CA GLU A 311 -46.40 25.35 24.14
C GLU A 311 -45.36 24.29 23.75
N SER A 312 -45.11 23.32 24.62
CA SER A 312 -44.21 22.19 24.35
C SER A 312 -44.68 21.38 23.15
N ARG A 313 -45.98 21.04 23.07
CA ARG A 313 -46.57 20.35 21.90
C ARG A 313 -46.45 21.17 20.62
N LEU A 314 -46.67 22.49 20.69
CA LEU A 314 -46.52 23.39 19.56
C LEU A 314 -45.07 23.44 19.06
N ALA A 315 -44.11 23.59 19.97
CA ALA A 315 -42.68 23.57 19.66
C ALA A 315 -42.27 22.23 19.01
N GLN A 316 -42.78 21.11 19.53
CA GLN A 316 -42.56 19.78 18.95
C GLN A 316 -43.07 19.69 17.50
N HIS A 317 -44.27 20.22 17.25
CA HIS A 317 -44.87 20.25 15.91
C HIS A 317 -44.05 21.13 14.95
N THR A 318 -43.57 22.29 15.41
CA THR A 318 -42.70 23.17 14.62
C THR A 318 -41.37 22.49 14.26
N ILE A 319 -40.76 21.76 15.20
CA ILE A 319 -39.53 20.99 14.93
C ILE A 319 -39.78 19.94 13.84
N GLN A 320 -40.90 19.21 13.91
CA GLN A 320 -41.24 18.20 12.90
C GLN A 320 -41.50 18.83 11.53
N ALA A 321 -42.19 19.97 11.47
CA ALA A 321 -42.41 20.71 10.23
C ALA A 321 -41.09 21.16 9.59
N LEU A 322 -40.19 21.78 10.37
CA LEU A 322 -38.87 22.21 9.91
C LEU A 322 -37.98 21.04 9.47
N GLN A 323 -38.07 19.88 10.15
CA GLN A 323 -37.39 18.65 9.72
C GLN A 323 -37.90 18.18 8.35
N GLY A 324 -39.21 18.20 8.14
CA GLY A 324 -39.82 17.87 6.85
C GLY A 324 -39.38 18.82 5.73
N GLU A 325 -39.32 20.14 5.99
CA GLU A 325 -38.81 21.13 5.05
C GLU A 325 -37.33 20.91 4.73
N LEU A 326 -36.50 20.61 5.74
CA LEU A 326 -35.08 20.29 5.53
C LEU A 326 -34.91 19.05 4.64
N ASP A 327 -35.71 18.01 4.84
CA ASP A 327 -35.64 16.79 4.03
C ASP A 327 -36.16 17.01 2.62
N SER A 328 -37.19 17.84 2.44
CA SER A 328 -37.66 18.29 1.13
C SER A 328 -36.58 19.08 0.38
N LEU A 329 -35.97 20.07 1.04
CA LEU A 329 -34.89 20.87 0.46
C LEU A 329 -33.67 20.02 0.13
N ARG A 330 -33.33 19.04 0.97
CA ARG A 330 -32.27 18.07 0.65
C ARG A 330 -32.60 17.25 -0.60
N ALA A 331 -33.83 16.76 -0.71
CA ALA A 331 -34.26 15.99 -1.88
C ALA A 331 -34.22 16.84 -3.16
N ASP A 332 -34.63 18.10 -3.09
CA ASP A 332 -34.64 19.01 -4.24
C ASP A 332 -33.21 19.48 -4.60
N ASN A 333 -32.34 19.72 -3.62
CA ASN A 333 -30.92 19.99 -3.86
C ASN A 333 -30.24 18.83 -4.57
N ILE A 334 -30.53 17.58 -4.17
CA ILE A 334 -30.04 16.39 -4.86
C ILE A 334 -30.53 16.40 -6.31
N LYS A 335 -31.84 16.57 -6.57
CA LYS A 335 -32.39 16.65 -7.94
C LYS A 335 -31.77 17.75 -8.78
N LEU A 336 -31.51 18.92 -8.19
CA LEU A 336 -30.86 20.05 -8.86
C LEU A 336 -29.42 19.69 -9.24
N PHE A 337 -28.70 19.02 -8.35
CA PHE A 337 -27.38 18.47 -8.63
C PHE A 337 -27.42 17.47 -9.80
N GLU A 338 -28.41 16.57 -9.86
CA GLU A 338 -28.57 15.65 -11.00
C GLU A 338 -28.72 16.42 -12.32
N LYS A 339 -29.52 17.50 -12.33
CA LYS A 339 -29.70 18.36 -13.50
C LYS A 339 -28.43 19.10 -13.88
N ILE A 340 -27.69 19.63 -12.91
CA ILE A 340 -26.39 20.31 -13.14
C ILE A 340 -25.40 19.32 -13.74
N LYS A 341 -25.27 18.12 -13.17
CA LYS A 341 -24.38 17.07 -13.68
C LYS A 341 -24.79 16.62 -15.09
N PHE A 342 -26.10 16.50 -15.35
CA PHE A 342 -26.61 16.21 -16.68
C PHE A 342 -26.24 17.31 -17.69
N LEU A 343 -26.31 18.59 -17.30
CA LEU A 343 -25.92 19.71 -18.17
C LEU A 343 -24.40 19.87 -18.32
N GLN A 344 -23.61 19.59 -17.29
CA GLN A 344 -22.15 19.56 -17.33
C GLN A 344 -21.60 18.40 -18.17
N SER A 345 -22.39 17.33 -18.40
CA SER A 345 -22.00 16.24 -19.29
C SER A 345 -21.94 16.65 -20.77
N TYR A 346 -22.42 17.85 -21.13
CA TYR A 346 -22.09 18.48 -22.41
C TYR A 346 -20.69 19.12 -22.32
N PRO A 347 -19.77 18.77 -23.24
CA PRO A 347 -18.37 19.15 -23.14
C PRO A 347 -18.23 20.65 -23.41
N GLY A 348 -18.08 21.47 -22.36
CA GLY A 348 -17.89 22.91 -22.58
C GLY A 348 -17.61 23.80 -21.37
N ARG A 349 -17.69 23.33 -20.11
CA ARG A 349 -17.45 24.23 -18.96
C ARG A 349 -16.79 23.52 -17.79
N GLY A 350 -15.46 23.60 -17.74
CA GLY A 350 -14.69 23.25 -16.54
C GLY A 350 -14.91 24.30 -15.47
N GLY A 351 -15.61 23.92 -14.40
CA GLY A 351 -15.82 24.72 -13.20
C GLY A 351 -15.07 24.12 -12.02
N SER A 352 -14.48 24.98 -11.20
CA SER A 352 -13.78 24.66 -9.96
C SER A 352 -14.65 23.78 -9.04
N SER A 353 -14.15 22.59 -8.72
CA SER A 353 -14.78 21.60 -7.84
C SER A 353 -14.95 22.18 -6.43
N ASP A 354 -16.20 22.36 -5.99
CA ASP A 354 -16.57 22.89 -4.67
C ASP A 354 -16.91 21.75 -3.68
N ASP A 355 -16.60 21.92 -2.38
CA ASP A 355 -16.81 20.87 -1.34
C ASP A 355 -18.29 20.49 -1.18
N THR A 356 -19.19 21.44 -1.44
CA THR A 356 -20.64 21.20 -1.47
C THR A 356 -21.05 20.26 -2.61
N GLU A 357 -20.37 20.35 -3.76
CA GLU A 357 -20.56 19.51 -4.95
C GLU A 357 -20.16 18.06 -4.65
N LEU A 358 -19.06 17.84 -3.93
CA LEU A 358 -18.58 16.51 -3.55
C LEU A 358 -19.56 15.78 -2.62
N ARG A 359 -20.16 16.49 -1.65
CA ARG A 359 -21.12 15.90 -0.71
C ARG A 359 -22.41 15.44 -1.40
N TYR A 360 -22.94 16.24 -2.32
CA TYR A 360 -24.12 15.87 -3.11
C TYR A 360 -23.77 14.85 -4.21
N SER A 361 -22.55 14.87 -4.76
CA SER A 361 -22.07 13.86 -5.71
C SER A 361 -22.00 12.47 -5.08
N SER A 362 -21.46 12.37 -3.86
CA SER A 362 -21.40 11.09 -3.14
C SER A 362 -22.81 10.52 -2.87
N GLN A 363 -23.76 11.36 -2.44
CA GLN A 363 -25.15 10.94 -2.22
C GLN A 363 -25.87 10.54 -3.51
N TYR A 364 -25.55 11.19 -4.62
CA TYR A 364 -26.06 10.87 -5.94
C TYR A 364 -25.50 9.54 -6.46
N GLU A 365 -24.18 9.33 -6.38
CA GLU A 365 -23.51 8.09 -6.81
C GLU A 365 -23.96 6.87 -6.01
N GLU A 366 -24.18 7.03 -4.70
CA GLU A 366 -24.74 5.96 -3.86
C GLU A 366 -26.16 5.56 -4.29
N ARG A 367 -26.97 6.52 -4.78
CA ARG A 367 -28.31 6.25 -5.32
C ARG A 367 -28.29 5.64 -6.72
N LEU A 368 -27.27 5.94 -7.51
CA LEU A 368 -27.15 5.50 -8.90
C LEU A 368 -26.45 4.18 -9.10
N ASP A 369 -25.72 3.66 -8.12
CA ASP A 369 -25.09 2.35 -8.22
C ASP A 369 -26.08 1.24 -7.81
N PRO A 370 -26.76 0.56 -8.77
CA PRO A 370 -27.64 -0.56 -8.47
C PRO A 370 -26.89 -1.72 -7.78
N PHE A 371 -25.57 -1.84 -7.96
CA PHE A 371 -24.77 -2.89 -7.34
C PHE A 371 -24.41 -2.59 -5.88
N SER A 372 -24.36 -1.33 -5.46
CA SER A 372 -24.17 -0.98 -4.03
C SER A 372 -25.38 -1.41 -3.20
N SER A 373 -26.60 -1.13 -3.70
CA SER A 373 -27.84 -1.53 -3.03
C SER A 373 -28.07 -3.04 -3.09
N PHE A 374 -27.69 -3.68 -4.21
CA PHE A 374 -27.73 -5.12 -4.37
C PHE A 374 -26.71 -5.83 -3.47
N SER A 375 -25.46 -5.37 -3.42
CA SER A 375 -24.42 -5.97 -2.58
C SER A 375 -24.71 -5.82 -1.09
N LYS A 376 -25.30 -4.69 -0.65
CA LYS A 376 -25.81 -4.52 0.72
C LYS A 376 -26.92 -5.53 1.02
N ARG A 377 -27.91 -5.69 0.11
CA ARG A 377 -28.99 -6.68 0.25
C ARG A 377 -28.49 -8.12 0.21
N GLU A 378 -27.49 -8.43 -0.62
CA GLU A 378 -26.89 -9.76 -0.73
C GLU A 378 -26.08 -10.11 0.53
N ARG A 379 -25.29 -9.16 1.07
CA ARG A 379 -24.62 -9.31 2.37
C ARG A 379 -25.62 -9.54 3.49
N GLN A 380 -26.76 -8.85 3.47
CA GLN A 380 -27.82 -9.01 4.46
C GLN A 380 -28.53 -10.38 4.32
N ARG A 381 -28.77 -10.86 3.10
CA ARG A 381 -29.28 -12.22 2.85
C ARG A 381 -28.31 -13.29 3.34
N LYS A 382 -27.01 -13.15 3.01
CA LYS A 382 -25.94 -14.03 3.51
C LYS A 382 -25.85 -14.00 5.02
N TYR A 383 -25.98 -12.82 5.64
CA TYR A 383 -26.01 -12.69 7.10
C TYR A 383 -27.23 -13.39 7.71
N LEU A 384 -28.40 -13.28 7.09
CA LEU A 384 -29.62 -13.95 7.55
C LEU A 384 -29.58 -15.46 7.32
N SER A 385 -28.91 -15.96 6.28
CA SER A 385 -28.75 -17.39 6.00
C SER A 385 -27.71 -18.09 6.88
N LEU A 386 -26.94 -17.36 7.69
CA LEU A 386 -25.98 -17.96 8.63
C LEU A 386 -26.67 -18.62 9.82
N SER A 387 -26.08 -19.71 10.30
CA SER A 387 -26.51 -20.43 11.49
C SER A 387 -26.55 -19.50 12.71
N PRO A 388 -27.47 -19.68 13.67
CA PRO A 388 -27.50 -18.90 14.91
C PRO A 388 -26.15 -18.88 15.65
N TRP A 389 -25.40 -19.99 15.60
CA TRP A 389 -24.06 -20.10 16.21
C TRP A 389 -22.98 -19.33 15.45
N ASP A 390 -23.08 -19.28 14.11
CA ASP A 390 -22.18 -18.46 13.29
C ASP A 390 -22.45 -16.97 13.50
N LYS A 391 -23.72 -16.58 13.67
CA LYS A 391 -24.11 -15.21 14.01
C LYS A 391 -23.57 -14.80 15.38
N ALA A 392 -23.62 -15.69 16.36
CA ALA A 392 -23.05 -15.46 17.70
C ALA A 392 -21.52 -15.33 17.66
N THR A 393 -20.85 -16.14 16.84
CA THR A 393 -19.39 -16.05 16.67
C THR A 393 -18.98 -14.78 15.93
N LEU A 394 -19.75 -14.37 14.93
CA LEU A 394 -19.52 -13.11 14.20
C LEU A 394 -19.85 -11.88 15.04
N SER A 395 -20.87 -11.94 15.90
CA SER A 395 -21.17 -10.84 16.83
C SER A 395 -20.10 -10.75 17.93
N MET A 396 -19.62 -11.89 18.44
CA MET A 396 -18.49 -11.96 19.38
C MET A 396 -17.21 -11.43 18.72
N GLY A 397 -16.93 -11.82 17.48
CA GLY A 397 -15.80 -11.33 16.69
C GLY A 397 -15.87 -9.82 16.45
N ARG A 398 -17.05 -9.30 16.07
CA ARG A 398 -17.25 -7.84 15.94
C ARG A 398 -17.12 -7.11 17.26
N LEU A 399 -17.59 -7.69 18.37
CA LEU A 399 -17.45 -7.09 19.70
C LEU A 399 -15.97 -6.97 20.10
N VAL A 400 -15.18 -8.02 19.87
CA VAL A 400 -13.73 -8.02 20.10
C VAL A 400 -13.00 -7.04 19.17
N LEU A 401 -13.40 -6.96 17.89
CA LEU A 401 -12.76 -6.08 16.91
C LEU A 401 -13.21 -4.62 17.00
N SER A 402 -14.41 -4.33 17.50
CA SER A 402 -14.98 -2.97 17.57
C SER A 402 -14.41 -2.16 18.73
N ASN A 403 -14.09 -2.81 19.86
CA ASN A 403 -13.61 -2.12 21.04
C ASN A 403 -12.08 -2.27 21.23
N LYS A 404 -11.39 -1.14 21.39
CA LYS A 404 -9.93 -1.09 21.62
C LYS A 404 -9.51 -1.86 22.87
N VAL A 405 -10.32 -1.80 23.93
CA VAL A 405 -10.07 -2.54 25.18
C VAL A 405 -10.21 -4.04 24.95
N ALA A 406 -11.28 -4.48 24.28
CA ALA A 406 -11.51 -5.89 23.98
C ALA A 406 -10.41 -6.49 23.08
N ARG A 407 -9.93 -5.72 22.10
CA ARG A 407 -8.79 -6.11 21.24
C ARG A 407 -7.51 -6.30 22.06
N THR A 408 -7.25 -5.40 23.00
CA THR A 408 -6.07 -5.47 23.87
C THR A 408 -6.14 -6.69 24.79
N ILE A 409 -7.30 -6.95 25.41
CA ILE A 409 -7.53 -8.13 26.25
C ILE A 409 -7.39 -9.43 25.45
N SER A 410 -7.96 -9.50 24.24
CA SER A 410 -7.85 -10.68 23.38
C SER A 410 -6.41 -10.96 22.94
N PHE A 411 -5.62 -9.92 22.66
CA PHE A 411 -4.20 -10.06 22.35
C PHE A 411 -3.41 -10.66 23.53
N PHE A 412 -3.58 -10.10 24.74
CA PHE A 412 -2.92 -10.63 25.93
C PHE A 412 -3.39 -12.04 26.29
N TYR A 413 -4.67 -12.35 26.09
CA TYR A 413 -5.21 -13.69 26.29
C TYR A 413 -4.56 -14.72 25.34
N MET A 414 -4.44 -14.38 24.05
CA MET A 414 -3.76 -15.25 23.07
C MET A 414 -2.27 -15.41 23.40
N LEU A 415 -1.59 -14.34 23.81
CA LEU A 415 -0.18 -14.40 24.22
C LEU A 415 0.00 -15.28 25.47
N PHE A 416 -0.87 -15.13 26.46
CA PHE A 416 -0.86 -15.94 27.67
C PHE A 416 -1.08 -17.42 27.35
N LEU A 417 -2.06 -17.73 26.49
CA LEU A 417 -2.35 -19.10 26.06
C LEU A 417 -1.16 -19.70 25.32
N HIS A 418 -0.49 -18.94 24.44
CA HIS A 418 0.73 -19.37 23.78
C HIS A 418 1.85 -19.65 24.80
N CYS A 419 2.11 -18.72 25.73
CA CYS A 419 3.09 -18.95 26.80
C CYS A 419 2.78 -20.21 27.62
N LEU A 420 1.51 -20.45 27.94
CA LEU A 420 1.08 -21.63 28.68
C LEU A 420 1.35 -22.91 27.87
N VAL A 421 0.99 -22.94 26.59
CA VAL A 421 1.29 -24.08 25.70
C VAL A 421 2.80 -24.31 25.61
N PHE A 422 3.60 -23.26 25.43
CA PHE A 422 5.06 -23.36 25.43
C PHE A 422 5.61 -23.90 26.76
N LEU A 423 5.07 -23.47 27.90
CA LEU A 423 5.48 -23.98 29.22
C LEU A 423 5.12 -25.46 29.40
N VAL A 424 3.95 -25.89 28.94
CA VAL A 424 3.54 -27.30 28.97
C VAL A 424 4.45 -28.14 28.07
N LEU A 425 4.70 -27.70 26.84
CA LEU A 425 5.61 -28.38 25.91
C LEU A 425 7.04 -28.42 26.46
N TYR A 426 7.53 -27.32 27.05
CA TYR A 426 8.83 -27.27 27.69
C TYR A 426 8.92 -28.24 28.85
N LYS A 427 7.88 -28.32 29.71
CA LYS A 427 7.84 -29.27 30.82
C LYS A 427 7.81 -30.72 30.35
N LEU A 428 7.04 -31.02 29.32
CA LEU A 428 7.00 -32.36 28.72
C LEU A 428 8.37 -32.73 28.13
N ALA A 429 8.96 -31.86 27.31
CA ALA A 429 10.26 -32.09 26.70
C ALA A 429 11.39 -32.24 27.73
N TRP A 430 11.37 -31.40 28.78
CA TRP A 430 12.35 -31.46 29.87
C TRP A 430 12.21 -32.73 30.72
N SER A 431 10.97 -33.16 30.99
CA SER A 431 10.72 -34.41 31.71
C SER A 431 11.21 -35.61 30.91
N GLU A 432 10.92 -35.65 29.61
CA GLU A 432 11.36 -36.71 28.71
C GLU A 432 12.90 -36.74 28.58
N SER A 433 13.56 -35.57 28.48
CA SER A 433 15.02 -35.51 28.42
C SER A 433 15.68 -36.00 29.71
N MET A 434 15.15 -35.64 30.89
CA MET A 434 15.67 -36.12 32.17
C MET A 434 15.55 -37.64 32.32
N GLU A 435 14.46 -38.25 31.83
CA GLU A 435 14.27 -39.71 31.85
C GLU A 435 15.28 -40.41 30.92
N ARG A 436 15.51 -39.85 29.73
CA ARG A 436 16.54 -40.34 28.79
C ARG A 436 17.95 -40.21 29.36
N ASP A 437 18.28 -39.11 30.01
CA ASP A 437 19.60 -38.91 30.63
C ASP A 437 19.80 -39.85 31.83
N CYS A 438 18.75 -40.12 32.60
CA CYS A 438 18.78 -41.10 33.70
C CYS A 438 19.03 -42.52 33.19
N THR A 439 18.31 -42.95 32.15
CA THR A 439 18.50 -44.27 31.53
C THR A 439 19.89 -44.40 30.90
N ALA A 440 20.38 -43.38 30.20
CA ALA A 440 21.73 -43.35 29.66
C ALA A 440 22.82 -43.43 30.75
N THR A 441 22.63 -42.69 31.85
CA THR A 441 23.56 -42.71 32.99
C THR A 441 23.52 -44.06 33.72
N CYS A 442 22.35 -44.67 33.86
CA CYS A 442 22.18 -46.01 34.43
C CYS A 442 22.89 -47.07 33.57
N ALA A 443 22.66 -47.04 32.24
CA ALA A 443 23.33 -47.93 31.29
C ALA A 443 24.86 -47.77 31.32
N LYS A 444 25.35 -46.53 31.38
CA LYS A 444 26.80 -46.26 31.49
C LYS A 444 27.38 -46.80 32.79
N LYS A 445 26.74 -46.55 33.94
CA LYS A 445 27.19 -47.09 35.23
C LYS A 445 27.17 -48.62 35.27
N PHE A 446 26.17 -49.24 34.65
CA PHE A 446 26.10 -50.69 34.53
C PHE A 446 27.24 -51.24 33.66
N ALA A 447 27.52 -50.61 32.51
CA ALA A 447 28.65 -50.97 31.65
C ALA A 447 30.00 -50.81 32.39
N ASP A 448 30.19 -49.70 33.11
CA ASP A 448 31.40 -49.46 33.90
C ASP A 448 31.55 -50.48 35.04
N HIS A 449 30.44 -50.87 35.70
CA HIS A 449 30.45 -51.93 36.72
C HIS A 449 30.79 -53.30 36.13
N LEU A 450 30.19 -53.65 34.98
CA LEU A 450 30.49 -54.90 34.28
C LEU A 450 31.97 -54.98 33.90
N HIS A 451 32.53 -53.91 33.34
CA HIS A 451 33.94 -53.82 32.99
C HIS A 451 34.85 -53.93 34.23
N LYS A 452 34.48 -53.31 35.34
CA LYS A 452 35.33 -53.28 36.54
C LYS A 452 35.31 -54.59 37.34
N PHE A 453 34.18 -55.29 37.36
CA PHE A 453 33.99 -56.47 38.22
C PHE A 453 33.91 -57.79 37.47
N HIS A 454 33.59 -57.81 36.16
CA HIS A 454 33.46 -59.05 35.38
C HIS A 454 34.51 -59.23 34.28
N GLU A 455 35.38 -58.26 34.02
CA GLU A 455 36.47 -58.43 33.04
C GLU A 455 37.61 -59.33 33.56
N ASN A 456 37.77 -59.43 34.88
CA ASN A 456 38.80 -60.28 35.49
C ASN A 456 38.35 -61.73 35.79
N ASP A 457 37.08 -62.09 35.56
CA ASP A 457 36.56 -63.42 35.92
C ASP A 457 36.19 -64.31 34.72
N ASN A 458 36.30 -63.82 33.49
CA ASN A 458 35.95 -64.60 32.29
C ASN A 458 37.14 -64.89 31.39
N GLY A 459 38.09 -65.64 31.94
CA GLY A 459 38.81 -66.66 31.21
C GLY A 459 38.01 -67.96 31.09
N ALA A 460 36.73 -67.92 30.69
CA ALA A 460 35.97 -69.03 30.07
C ALA A 460 34.45 -68.75 30.04
N GLY A 461 33.91 -68.51 28.85
CA GLY A 461 32.53 -68.88 28.51
C GLY A 461 31.42 -67.90 28.90
N ALA A 462 31.22 -66.86 28.09
CA ALA A 462 29.90 -66.24 27.91
C ALA A 462 29.86 -65.50 26.57
N GLY A 463 29.77 -66.27 25.48
CA GLY A 463 29.14 -65.77 24.26
C GLY A 463 27.62 -65.72 24.49
N ASP A 464 26.95 -64.79 23.80
CA ASP A 464 25.50 -64.58 23.78
C ASP A 464 24.86 -64.04 25.07
N LEU A 465 24.82 -62.71 25.21
CA LEU A 465 23.73 -62.09 25.97
C LEU A 465 23.44 -60.61 25.63
N TRP A 466 23.52 -60.21 24.36
CA TRP A 466 22.99 -58.92 23.90
C TRP A 466 22.45 -59.03 22.46
N GLN A 467 21.20 -59.49 22.35
CA GLN A 467 20.29 -59.24 21.22
C GLN A 467 19.04 -58.55 21.75
#